data_AF-A0A705GXB4-F1
#
_entry.id   AF-A0A705GXB4-F1
#
_cell.length_a   1.000
_cell.length_b   1.000
_cell.length_c   1.000
_cell.angle_alpha   90.00
_cell.angle_beta   90.00
_cell.angle_gamma   90.00
#
_symmetry.space_group_name_H-M   'P 1'
#
loop_
_entity.id
_entity.type
_entity.pdbx_description
1 polymer ?
#
loop_
_entity_poly.entity_id
_entity_poly.type
_entity_poly.pdbx_seq_one_letter_code
_entity_poly.pdbx_strand_id
1 'polypeptide(L)'
;MPVTKCEPETTRKASRKSAKTQETVLSALLAQTEEVSVPLASLIKSPLNVRTVPYSVESVSELAESIKGVGLLQNLVVHTLPGDRYGVAAGGRRLAALNMLAERGILTADWPV
;
A
#
# COMPACT_ATOMS: atom_id res chain seq x y z
N MET A 1 -57.88 -7.27 -6.31
CA MET A 1 -57.16 -6.01 -6.58
C MET A 1 -55.68 -6.35 -6.79
N PRO A 2 -55.03 -5.83 -7.84
CA PRO A 2 -53.78 -6.37 -8.38
C PRO A 2 -52.52 -5.62 -7.90
N VAL A 3 -51.36 -6.12 -8.34
CA VAL A 3 -50.00 -5.52 -8.42
C VAL A 3 -49.28 -5.30 -7.07
N THR A 4 -48.00 -5.66 -6.84
CA THR A 4 -46.85 -5.81 -7.74
C THR A 4 -45.80 -6.73 -7.11
N LYS A 5 -45.29 -7.69 -7.88
CA LYS A 5 -44.06 -8.45 -7.62
C LYS A 5 -42.86 -7.53 -7.88
N CYS A 6 -42.06 -7.23 -6.85
CA CYS A 6 -40.81 -6.50 -7.03
C CYS A 6 -39.72 -7.50 -7.41
N GLU A 7 -39.45 -7.64 -8.70
CA GLU A 7 -38.28 -8.36 -9.21
C GLU A 7 -37.05 -7.44 -9.12
N PRO A 8 -35.87 -7.95 -8.73
CA PRO A 8 -34.63 -7.18 -8.87
C PRO A 8 -34.22 -7.15 -10.35
N GLU A 9 -34.56 -6.05 -11.02
CA GLU A 9 -34.08 -5.71 -12.36
C GLU A 9 -32.54 -5.72 -12.39
N THR A 10 -31.99 -6.71 -13.10
CA THR A 10 -30.55 -6.86 -13.30
C THR A 10 -30.11 -5.96 -14.46
N THR A 11 -29.63 -4.75 -14.20
CA THR A 11 -29.08 -3.89 -15.28
C THR A 11 -27.90 -3.03 -14.84
N ARG A 12 -26.75 -3.64 -14.53
CA ARG A 12 -25.44 -2.95 -14.56
C ARG A 12 -24.31 -3.86 -15.06
N LYS A 13 -24.36 -4.29 -16.33
CA LYS A 13 -23.33 -5.14 -16.96
C LYS A 13 -22.26 -4.38 -17.76
N ALA A 14 -22.42 -3.08 -18.02
CA ALA A 14 -21.49 -2.32 -18.86
C ALA A 14 -20.24 -1.75 -18.12
N SER A 15 -20.31 -1.52 -16.80
CA SER A 15 -19.18 -0.97 -16.03
C SER A 15 -18.18 -2.05 -15.55
N ARG A 16 -18.64 -3.28 -15.31
CA ARG A 16 -17.78 -4.38 -14.80
C ARG A 16 -16.73 -4.89 -15.80
N LYS A 17 -16.91 -4.60 -17.09
CA LYS A 17 -16.02 -5.13 -18.16
C LYS A 17 -14.73 -4.32 -18.30
N SER A 18 -14.80 -3.00 -18.07
CA SER A 18 -13.61 -2.12 -18.04
C SER A 18 -12.72 -2.41 -16.83
N ALA A 19 -13.33 -2.55 -15.64
CA ALA A 19 -12.61 -2.85 -14.40
C ALA A 19 -11.87 -4.20 -14.47
N LYS A 20 -12.50 -5.24 -15.02
CA LYS A 20 -11.90 -6.59 -15.11
C LYS A 20 -10.69 -6.67 -16.06
N THR A 21 -10.72 -5.89 -17.14
CA THR A 21 -9.56 -5.74 -18.05
C THR A 21 -8.43 -4.98 -17.35
N GLN A 22 -8.73 -3.90 -16.64
CA GLN A 22 -7.74 -3.13 -15.89
C GLN A 22 -7.10 -3.95 -14.75
N GLU A 23 -7.89 -4.74 -14.02
CA GLU A 23 -7.38 -5.64 -12.97
C GLU A 23 -6.43 -6.71 -13.54
N THR A 24 -6.75 -7.28 -14.71
CA THR A 24 -5.90 -8.28 -15.36
C THR A 24 -4.57 -7.67 -15.82
N VAL A 25 -4.62 -6.46 -16.38
CA VAL A 25 -3.43 -5.72 -16.82
C VAL A 25 -2.56 -5.31 -15.62
N LEU A 26 -3.17 -4.81 -14.53
CA LEU A 26 -2.44 -4.50 -13.30
C LEU A 26 -1.77 -5.75 -12.72
N SER A 27 -2.51 -6.87 -12.64
CA SER A 27 -1.97 -8.12 -12.09
C SER A 27 -0.78 -8.63 -12.90
N ALA A 28 -0.85 -8.55 -14.24
CA ALA A 28 0.25 -8.91 -15.12
C ALA A 28 1.47 -7.98 -14.97
N LEU A 29 1.25 -6.67 -14.78
CA LEU A 29 2.32 -5.69 -14.52
C LEU A 29 2.97 -5.92 -13.16
N LEU A 30 2.18 -6.19 -12.11
CA LEU A 30 2.71 -6.49 -10.78
C LEU A 30 3.52 -7.79 -10.79
N ALA A 31 3.09 -8.81 -11.52
CA ALA A 31 3.86 -10.05 -11.66
C ALA A 31 5.20 -9.88 -12.39
N GLN A 32 5.36 -8.80 -13.17
CA GLN A 32 6.61 -8.43 -13.83
C GLN A 32 7.46 -7.46 -12.98
N THR A 33 6.92 -6.93 -11.87
CA THR A 33 7.67 -6.05 -11.00
C THR A 33 8.58 -6.89 -10.11
N GLU A 34 9.87 -6.57 -10.12
CA GLU A 34 10.84 -7.24 -9.26
C GLU A 34 10.63 -6.83 -7.81
N GLU A 35 10.54 -7.82 -6.92
CA GLU A 35 10.55 -7.59 -5.48
C GLU A 35 12.01 -7.38 -5.06
N VAL A 36 12.36 -6.15 -4.74
CA VAL A 36 13.70 -5.76 -4.31
C VAL A 36 13.68 -5.46 -2.83
N SER A 37 14.61 -6.06 -2.08
CA SER A 37 14.82 -5.73 -0.68
C SER A 37 15.66 -4.46 -0.56
N VAL A 38 15.11 -3.43 0.08
CA VAL A 38 15.75 -2.13 0.23
C VAL A 38 15.94 -1.80 1.72
N PRO A 39 17.10 -1.27 2.14
CA PRO A 39 17.29 -0.81 3.51
C PRO A 39 16.30 0.30 3.89
N LEU A 40 15.73 0.24 5.09
CA LEU A 40 14.82 1.26 5.60
C LEU A 40 15.42 2.68 5.54
N ALA A 41 16.72 2.83 5.79
CA ALA A 41 17.43 4.11 5.73
C ALA A 41 17.41 4.77 4.34
N SER A 42 17.29 3.98 3.27
CA SER A 42 17.26 4.46 1.89
C SER A 42 15.86 4.88 1.44
N LEU A 43 14.83 4.60 2.25
CA LEU A 43 13.43 4.91 1.94
C LEU A 43 13.02 6.31 2.41
N ILE A 44 12.33 7.03 1.54
CA ILE A 44 11.75 8.35 1.83
C ILE A 44 10.30 8.36 1.38
N LYS A 45 9.43 9.06 2.10
CA LYS A 45 8.08 9.34 1.61
C LYS A 45 8.16 10.23 0.35
N SER A 46 7.69 9.73 -0.78
CA SER A 46 7.67 10.50 -2.03
C SER A 46 6.50 11.50 -2.07
N PRO A 47 6.65 12.67 -2.73
CA PRO A 47 5.53 13.55 -3.07
C PRO A 47 4.47 12.87 -3.94
N LEU A 48 4.81 11.77 -4.64
CA LEU A 48 3.87 10.99 -5.46
C LEU A 48 2.98 10.06 -4.65
N ASN A 49 3.10 10.04 -3.31
CA ASN A 49 2.28 9.19 -2.48
C ASN A 49 0.80 9.62 -2.51
N VAL A 50 -0.08 8.66 -2.86
CA VAL A 50 -1.53 8.88 -3.08
C VAL A 50 -2.21 9.62 -1.93
N ARG A 51 -1.75 9.40 -0.69
CA ARG A 51 -2.25 10.08 0.50
C ARG A 51 -1.32 11.23 0.89
N THR A 52 -1.84 12.45 0.75
CA THR A 52 -1.17 13.70 1.10
C THR A 52 -1.40 14.11 2.56
N VAL A 53 -2.56 13.80 3.12
CA VAL A 53 -2.92 14.12 4.51
C VAL A 53 -2.05 13.32 5.50
N PRO A 54 -1.56 13.94 6.58
CA PRO A 54 -0.84 13.25 7.66
C PRO A 54 -1.65 12.10 8.27
N TYR A 55 -0.95 11.09 8.78
CA TYR A 55 -1.57 10.00 9.54
C TYR A 55 -1.68 10.41 11.01
N SER A 56 -2.75 9.98 11.70
CA SER A 56 -2.81 10.12 13.15
C SER A 56 -1.77 9.23 13.81
N VAL A 57 -1.20 9.70 14.92
CA VAL A 57 -0.17 8.95 15.66
C VAL A 57 -0.72 7.61 16.14
N GLU A 58 -1.97 7.58 16.61
CA GLU A 58 -2.67 6.36 17.04
C GLU A 58 -2.73 5.31 15.94
N SER A 59 -3.19 5.68 14.73
CA SER A 59 -3.27 4.75 13.59
C SER A 59 -1.90 4.22 13.15
N VAL A 60 -0.84 5.01 13.30
CA VAL A 60 0.52 4.57 12.99
C VAL A 60 1.04 3.64 14.07
N SER A 61 0.79 3.94 15.35
CA SER A 61 1.22 3.11 16.49
C SER A 61 0.55 1.74 16.49
N GLU A 62 -0.75 1.67 16.23
CA GLU A 62 -1.47 0.39 16.09
C GLU A 62 -0.87 -0.47 14.97
N LEU A 63 -0.55 0.16 13.83
CA LEU A 63 0.07 -0.55 12.71
C LEU A 63 1.50 -0.98 13.04
N ALA A 64 2.26 -0.17 13.79
CA ALA A 64 3.60 -0.53 14.24
C ALA A 64 3.59 -1.74 15.17
N GLU A 65 2.64 -1.82 16.10
CA GLU A 65 2.45 -2.99 16.96
C GLU A 65 2.07 -4.23 16.17
N SER A 66 1.19 -4.09 15.17
CA SER A 66 0.87 -5.18 14.25
C SER A 66 2.11 -5.65 13.48
N ILE A 67 2.88 -4.74 12.88
CA ILE A 67 4.12 -5.07 12.15
C ILE A 67 5.15 -5.73 13.07
N LYS A 68 5.26 -5.29 14.34
CA LYS A 68 6.13 -5.93 15.33
C LYS A 68 5.72 -7.38 15.61
N GLY A 69 4.42 -7.67 15.65
CA GLY A 69 3.90 -9.00 15.96
C GLY A 69 3.90 -9.97 14.78
N VAL A 70 3.43 -9.52 13.61
CA VAL A 70 3.23 -10.38 12.43
C VAL A 70 4.18 -10.09 11.26
N GLY A 71 4.94 -9.01 11.33
CA GLY A 71 5.81 -8.55 10.25
C GLY A 71 5.09 -7.69 9.20
N LEU A 72 5.85 -7.25 8.19
CA LEU A 72 5.32 -6.51 7.05
C LEU A 72 4.71 -7.47 6.03
N LEU A 73 3.39 -7.58 6.01
CA LEU A 73 2.68 -8.51 5.10
C LEU A 73 2.51 -7.99 3.68
N GLN A 74 2.69 -6.69 3.47
CA GLN A 74 2.44 -6.04 2.19
C GLN A 74 3.57 -5.06 1.92
N ASN A 75 4.29 -5.33 0.82
CA ASN A 75 5.45 -4.58 0.38
C ASN A 75 5.08 -3.12 0.12
N LEU A 76 6.10 -2.26 0.12
CA LEU A 76 5.97 -0.86 -0.28
C LEU A 76 6.12 -0.76 -1.80
N VAL A 77 5.43 0.21 -2.40
CA VAL A 77 5.67 0.54 -3.82
C VAL A 77 6.61 1.73 -3.86
N VAL A 78 7.77 1.53 -4.50
CA VAL A 78 8.83 2.53 -4.57
C VAL A 78 9.17 2.87 -6.02
N HIS A 79 9.77 4.03 -6.22
CA HIS A 79 10.51 4.39 -7.43
C HIS A 79 11.91 4.86 -7.05
N THR A 80 12.82 4.74 -7.99
CA THR A 80 14.20 5.18 -7.82
C THR A 80 14.27 6.71 -7.77
N LEU A 81 15.03 7.23 -6.81
CA LEU A 81 15.43 8.64 -6.72
C LEU A 81 16.93 8.76 -7.02
N PRO A 82 17.42 9.95 -7.38
CA PRO A 82 18.84 10.21 -7.50
C PRO A 82 19.59 9.91 -6.19
N GLY A 83 20.78 9.31 -6.28
CA GLY A 83 21.65 9.08 -5.13
C GLY A 83 21.34 7.82 -4.31
N ASP A 84 20.89 6.74 -4.96
CA ASP A 84 20.63 5.43 -4.33
C ASP A 84 19.56 5.45 -3.23
N ARG A 85 18.55 6.32 -3.44
CA ARG A 85 17.41 6.45 -2.54
C ARG A 85 16.15 5.99 -3.25
N TYR A 86 15.15 5.61 -2.46
CA TYR A 86 13.89 5.08 -2.96
C TYR A 86 12.73 5.90 -2.40
N GLY A 87 11.90 6.40 -3.31
CA GLY A 87 10.71 7.18 -2.98
C GLY A 87 9.50 6.27 -2.87
N VAL A 88 8.91 6.18 -1.67
CA VAL A 88 7.70 5.39 -1.43
C VAL A 88 6.49 6.11 -2.04
N ALA A 89 5.97 5.56 -3.13
CA ALA A 89 4.78 6.02 -3.86
C ALA A 89 3.48 5.41 -3.32
N ALA A 90 3.53 4.23 -2.70
CA ALA A 90 2.39 3.66 -1.98
C ALA A 90 2.83 2.92 -0.73
N GLY A 91 1.99 2.96 0.31
CA GLY A 91 2.29 2.37 1.61
C GLY A 91 2.90 3.35 2.63
N GLY A 92 2.72 4.66 2.45
CA GLY A 92 3.30 5.68 3.35
C GLY A 92 2.97 5.52 4.84
N ARG A 93 1.84 4.89 5.21
CA ARG A 93 1.54 4.57 6.64
C ARG A 93 2.43 3.45 7.18
N ARG A 94 2.73 2.43 6.36
CA ARG A 94 3.64 1.34 6.71
C ARG A 94 5.07 1.87 6.86
N LEU A 95 5.51 2.75 5.97
CA LEU A 95 6.78 3.49 6.13
C LEU A 95 6.83 4.22 7.48
N ALA A 96 5.80 5.01 7.81
CA ALA A 96 5.74 5.73 9.08
C ALA A 96 5.78 4.79 10.30
N ALA A 97 5.11 3.64 10.23
CA ALA A 97 5.14 2.63 11.29
C ALA A 97 6.52 1.97 11.43
N LEU A 98 7.19 1.65 10.31
CA LEU A 98 8.56 1.11 10.32
C LEU A 98 9.55 2.12 10.90
N ASN A 99 9.45 3.39 10.52
CA ASN A 99 10.27 4.46 11.10
C ASN A 99 10.04 4.59 12.61
N MET A 100 8.79 4.52 13.07
CA MET A 100 8.48 4.55 14.50
C MET A 100 9.09 3.35 15.25
N LEU A 101 9.11 2.17 14.65
CA LEU A 101 9.78 0.99 15.24
C LEU A 101 11.30 1.14 15.26
N ALA A 102 11.89 1.76 14.24
CA ALA A 102 13.31 2.07 14.18
C ALA A 102 13.71 3.11 15.24
N GLU A 103 12.91 4.17 15.41
CA GLU A 103 13.07 5.17 16.47
C GLU A 103 12.97 4.56 17.87
N ARG A 104 12.10 3.55 18.05
CA ARG A 104 11.98 2.78 19.29
C ARG A 104 13.12 1.77 19.50
N GLY A 105 14.06 1.64 18.56
CA GLY A 105 15.19 0.70 18.62
C GLY A 105 14.79 -0.77 18.43
N ILE A 106 13.60 -1.03 17.90
CA ILE A 106 13.09 -2.38 17.66
C ILE A 106 13.59 -2.90 16.30
N LEU A 107 13.65 -2.01 15.30
CA LEU A 107 14.21 -2.29 13.99
C LEU A 107 15.52 -1.52 13.79
N THR A 108 16.44 -2.07 13.01
CA THR A 108 17.66 -1.39 12.60
C THR A 108 17.41 -0.53 11.35
N ALA A 109 18.27 0.46 11.10
CA ALA A 109 18.19 1.30 9.90
C ALA A 109 18.41 0.49 8.61
N ASP A 110 19.17 -0.60 8.70
CA ASP A 110 19.43 -1.55 7.61
C ASP A 110 18.34 -2.64 7.48
N TRP A 111 17.23 -2.49 8.20
CA TRP A 111 16.14 -3.47 8.13
C TRP A 111 15.66 -3.63 6.68
N PRO A 112 15.63 -4.86 6.14
CA PRO A 112 15.20 -5.11 4.77
C PRO A 112 13.68 -4.91 4.66
N VAL A 113 13.27 -4.05 3.73
CA VAL A 113 11.86 -3.73 3.40
C VAL A 113 11.55 -4.06 1.96
#